data_AF-A0A938KBD7-F1
#
_entry.id   AF-A0A938KBD7-F1
#
_cell.length_a   1.000
_cell.length_b   1.000
_cell.length_c   1.000
_cell.angle_alpha   90.00
_cell.angle_beta   90.00
_cell.angle_gamma   90.00
#
_symmetry.space_group_name_H-M   'P 1'
#
loop_
_entity.id
_entity.type
_entity.pdbx_description
1 polymer ?
#
loop_
_entity_poly.entity_id
_entity_poly.type
_entity_poly.pdbx_seq_one_letter_code
_entity_poly.pdbx_strand_id
1 'polypeptide(L)'
;MGMQGEIVRMVGCLISQKPLSAVLFNEAIRALLAHGDDLKPWTCRIEKAYTSMGLRSSRRCRYSMLCFYHSLGDSQKALEFIPARFSPTVAPLELAFALDTFKALRLVKKADALVPRCLRILHRMGRCNEISLLLHSLADYFASQRNWEGAIALWEELISDDVLGPQAFVEIAAARAAQARHTVKEGLNHINLLRKAAKDDLAITLPGNFKARLDEAEMELLVIKASLNQCFPEE
;
A
#
# COMPACT_ATOMS: atom_id res chain seq x y z
N MET A 1 -27.94 -24.62 -4.46
CA MET A 1 -26.84 -24.01 -3.69
C MET A 1 -25.57 -24.20 -4.50
N GLY A 2 -24.87 -23.12 -4.86
CA GLY A 2 -23.59 -23.25 -5.59
C GLY A 2 -22.46 -23.75 -4.69
N MET A 3 -21.35 -24.19 -5.30
CA MET A 3 -20.14 -24.68 -4.63
C MET A 3 -19.67 -23.76 -3.48
N GLN A 4 -19.80 -22.44 -3.67
CA GLN A 4 -19.45 -21.42 -2.67
C GLN A 4 -20.23 -21.56 -1.36
N GLY A 5 -21.55 -21.77 -1.42
CA GLY A 5 -22.38 -21.93 -0.22
C GLY A 5 -22.03 -23.19 0.56
N GLU A 6 -21.60 -24.24 -0.12
CA GLU A 6 -21.13 -25.46 0.52
C GLU A 6 -19.79 -25.27 1.23
N ILE A 7 -18.85 -24.55 0.61
CA ILE A 7 -17.57 -24.20 1.23
C ILE A 7 -17.79 -23.39 2.50
N VAL A 8 -18.65 -22.35 2.44
CA VAL A 8 -19.00 -21.50 3.58
C VAL A 8 -19.63 -22.33 4.71
N ARG A 9 -20.51 -23.28 4.39
CA ARG A 9 -21.08 -24.23 5.35
C ARG A 9 -19.99 -25.11 5.99
N MET A 10 -19.08 -25.67 5.18
CA MET A 10 -17.99 -26.51 5.66
C MET A 10 -17.03 -25.74 6.58
N VAL A 11 -16.67 -24.51 6.24
CA VAL A 11 -15.88 -23.61 7.08
C VAL A 11 -16.55 -23.43 8.46
N GLY A 12 -17.87 -23.22 8.48
CA GLY A 12 -18.64 -23.15 9.72
C GLY A 12 -18.55 -24.43 10.57
N CYS A 13 -18.64 -25.60 9.93
CA CYS A 13 -18.48 -26.88 10.60
C CYS A 13 -17.05 -27.06 11.16
N LEU A 14 -16.02 -26.75 10.37
CA LEU A 14 -14.62 -26.89 10.76
C LEU A 14 -14.27 -26.01 11.96
N ILE A 15 -14.63 -24.72 11.92
CA ILE A 15 -14.35 -23.75 13.00
C ILE A 15 -15.06 -24.14 14.32
N SER A 16 -16.14 -24.91 14.24
CA SER A 16 -16.90 -25.37 15.41
C SER A 16 -16.34 -26.64 16.07
N GLN A 17 -15.37 -27.32 15.45
CA GLN A 17 -14.79 -28.57 15.98
C GLN A 17 -13.97 -28.32 17.26
N LYS A 18 -13.97 -29.30 18.17
CA LYS A 18 -13.15 -29.30 19.39
C LYS A 18 -12.47 -30.66 19.57
N PRO A 19 -11.12 -30.72 19.70
CA PRO A 19 -10.18 -29.60 19.65
C PRO A 19 -9.97 -29.08 18.21
N LEU A 20 -9.91 -27.76 18.03
CA LEU A 20 -9.57 -27.15 16.75
C LEU A 20 -8.04 -27.09 16.58
N SER A 21 -7.52 -27.74 15.54
CA SER A 21 -6.10 -27.68 15.23
C SER A 21 -5.75 -26.39 14.48
N ALA A 22 -4.51 -25.92 14.62
CA ALA A 22 -4.03 -24.74 13.90
C ALA A 22 -4.10 -24.91 12.37
N VAL A 23 -3.90 -26.15 11.89
CA VAL A 23 -3.98 -26.47 10.46
C VAL A 23 -5.41 -26.28 9.96
N LEU A 24 -6.40 -26.88 10.62
CA LEU A 24 -7.81 -26.75 10.22
C LEU A 24 -8.30 -25.31 10.32
N PHE A 25 -7.87 -24.56 11.34
CA PHE A 25 -8.18 -23.14 11.44
C PHE A 25 -7.62 -22.34 10.25
N ASN A 26 -6.35 -22.56 9.89
CA ASN A 26 -5.73 -21.87 8.77
C ASN A 26 -6.39 -22.21 7.43
N GLU A 27 -6.74 -23.47 7.20
CA GLU A 27 -7.49 -23.89 6.01
C GLU A 27 -8.88 -23.25 5.96
N ALA A 28 -9.58 -23.19 7.09
CA ALA A 28 -10.88 -22.55 7.18
C ALA A 28 -10.82 -21.05 6.84
N ILE A 29 -9.82 -20.33 7.35
CA ILE A 29 -9.61 -18.92 7.00
C ILE A 29 -9.25 -18.77 5.52
N ARG A 30 -8.36 -19.61 4.97
CA ARG A 30 -8.01 -19.54 3.55
C ARG A 30 -9.21 -19.76 2.65
N ALA A 31 -10.01 -20.78 2.94
CA ALA A 31 -11.24 -21.07 2.20
C ALA A 31 -12.25 -19.91 2.31
N LEU A 32 -12.35 -19.28 3.49
CA LEU A 32 -13.21 -18.12 3.67
C LEU A 32 -12.72 -16.90 2.88
N LEU A 33 -11.42 -16.63 2.84
CA LEU A 33 -10.85 -15.52 2.07
C LEU A 33 -10.98 -15.72 0.56
N ALA A 34 -10.95 -16.98 0.09
CA ALA A 34 -11.08 -17.30 -1.33
C ALA A 34 -12.54 -17.30 -1.83
N HIS A 35 -13.50 -17.59 -0.95
CA HIS A 35 -14.88 -17.87 -1.34
C HIS A 35 -15.95 -17.09 -0.56
N GLY A 36 -15.57 -16.28 0.43
CA GLY A 36 -16.50 -15.48 1.22
C GLY A 36 -16.72 -14.12 0.59
N ASP A 37 -17.96 -13.79 0.25
CA ASP A 37 -18.31 -12.45 -0.28
C ASP A 37 -18.30 -11.39 0.83
N ASP A 38 -18.68 -11.77 2.06
CA ASP A 38 -18.67 -10.89 3.24
C ASP A 38 -18.06 -11.63 4.43
N LEU A 39 -16.95 -11.08 4.94
CA LEU A 39 -16.21 -11.62 6.07
C LEU A 39 -16.77 -11.15 7.42
N LYS A 40 -17.53 -10.05 7.46
CA LYS A 40 -17.99 -9.41 8.70
C LYS A 40 -18.86 -10.31 9.58
N PRO A 41 -19.78 -11.15 9.04
CA PRO A 41 -20.55 -12.09 9.86
C PRO A 41 -19.69 -13.17 10.54
N TRP A 42 -18.47 -13.39 10.05
CA TRP A 42 -17.57 -14.44 10.55
C TRP A 42 -16.69 -13.99 11.70
N THR A 43 -16.52 -12.68 11.92
CA THR A 43 -15.59 -12.11 12.91
C THR A 43 -15.76 -12.73 14.29
N CYS A 44 -16.97 -12.72 14.84
CA CYS A 44 -17.24 -13.27 16.18
C CYS A 44 -16.93 -14.78 16.27
N ARG A 45 -17.24 -15.56 15.23
CA ARG A 45 -16.97 -17.01 15.22
C ARG A 45 -15.47 -17.29 15.14
N ILE A 46 -14.76 -16.56 14.30
CA ILE A 46 -13.32 -16.69 14.11
C ILE A 46 -12.56 -16.28 15.37
N GLU A 47 -12.90 -15.13 15.98
CA GLU A 47 -12.27 -14.69 17.23
C GLU A 47 -12.50 -15.69 18.36
N LYS A 48 -13.73 -16.19 18.51
CA LYS A 48 -14.05 -17.22 19.51
C LYS A 48 -13.27 -18.50 19.29
N ALA A 49 -13.16 -18.97 18.05
CA ALA A 49 -12.37 -20.15 17.72
C ALA A 49 -10.87 -19.91 17.99
N TYR A 50 -10.34 -18.76 17.59
CA TYR A 50 -8.95 -18.37 17.80
C TYR A 50 -8.56 -18.33 19.27
N THR A 51 -9.39 -17.68 20.10
CA THR A 51 -9.17 -17.55 21.56
C THR A 51 -9.35 -18.86 22.30
N SER A 52 -10.16 -19.80 21.78
CA SER A 52 -10.34 -21.14 22.36
C SER A 52 -9.16 -22.08 22.12
N MET A 53 -8.26 -21.75 21.18
CA MET A 53 -7.06 -22.53 20.91
C MET A 53 -5.99 -22.29 21.99
N GLY A 54 -5.20 -23.33 22.29
CA GLY A 54 -4.02 -23.17 23.14
C GLY A 54 -2.97 -22.23 22.53
N LEU A 55 -2.16 -21.59 23.38
CA LEU A 55 -1.20 -20.54 22.99
C LEU A 55 -0.25 -20.93 21.85
N ARG A 56 0.17 -22.20 21.78
CA ARG A 56 1.04 -22.70 20.70
C ARG A 56 0.32 -22.73 19.35
N SER A 57 -0.95 -23.11 19.35
CA SER A 57 -1.78 -23.16 18.13
C SER A 57 -2.15 -21.76 17.67
N SER A 58 -2.58 -20.87 18.59
CA SER A 58 -2.93 -19.49 18.25
C SER A 58 -1.75 -18.72 17.64
N ARG A 59 -0.53 -18.92 18.15
CA ARG A 59 0.70 -18.36 17.54
C ARG A 59 0.92 -18.82 16.09
N ARG A 60 0.58 -20.07 15.76
CA ARG A 60 0.67 -20.61 14.39
C ARG A 60 -0.43 -20.09 13.46
N CYS A 61 -1.53 -19.59 14.03
CA CYS A 61 -2.65 -19.01 13.29
C CYS A 61 -2.60 -17.48 13.21
N ARG A 62 -1.60 -16.84 13.84
CA ARG A 62 -1.45 -15.38 13.87
C ARG A 62 -1.44 -14.78 12.45
N TYR A 63 -0.71 -15.40 11.52
CA TYR A 63 -0.66 -14.93 10.14
C TYR A 63 -2.04 -14.96 9.47
N SER A 64 -2.80 -16.04 9.63
CA SER A 64 -4.18 -16.13 9.09
C SER A 64 -5.10 -15.06 9.67
N MET A 65 -4.94 -14.71 10.94
CA MET A 65 -5.68 -13.60 11.56
C MET A 65 -5.27 -12.24 11.00
N LEU A 66 -3.99 -12.02 10.72
CA LEU A 66 -3.52 -10.83 10.01
C LEU A 66 -4.19 -10.71 8.64
N CYS A 67 -4.19 -11.79 7.84
CA CYS A 67 -4.86 -11.79 6.54
C CYS A 67 -6.35 -11.49 6.67
N PHE A 68 -7.03 -12.15 7.61
CA PHE A 68 -8.46 -11.98 7.84
C PHE A 68 -8.83 -10.52 8.16
N TYR A 69 -8.10 -9.88 9.09
CA TYR A 69 -8.37 -8.49 9.44
C TYR A 69 -7.92 -7.49 8.39
N HIS A 70 -6.85 -7.79 7.66
CA HIS A 70 -6.45 -7.00 6.51
C HIS A 70 -7.55 -7.00 5.43
N SER A 71 -8.10 -8.16 5.08
CA SER A 71 -9.21 -8.28 4.12
C SER A 71 -10.52 -7.63 4.60
N LEU A 72 -10.73 -7.51 5.92
CA LEU A 72 -11.84 -6.75 6.50
C LEU A 72 -11.64 -5.22 6.46
N GLY A 73 -10.43 -4.75 6.13
CA GLY A 73 -10.06 -3.34 6.24
C GLY A 73 -9.84 -2.85 7.67
N ASP A 74 -9.87 -3.74 8.68
CA ASP A 74 -9.64 -3.38 10.09
C ASP A 74 -8.13 -3.38 10.40
N SER A 75 -7.46 -2.30 10.03
CA SER A 75 -6.02 -2.15 10.23
C SER A 75 -5.63 -2.15 11.71
N GLN A 76 -6.52 -1.70 12.60
CA GLN A 76 -6.23 -1.66 14.03
C GLN A 76 -6.17 -3.07 14.62
N LYS A 77 -7.11 -3.94 14.26
CA LYS A 77 -7.07 -5.36 14.63
C LYS A 77 -5.94 -6.11 13.93
N ALA A 78 -5.70 -5.83 12.65
CA ALA A 78 -4.59 -6.43 11.91
C ALA A 78 -3.24 -6.19 12.60
N LEU A 79 -3.03 -4.98 13.16
CA LEU A 79 -1.82 -4.62 13.90
C LEU A 79 -1.53 -5.54 15.09
N GLU A 80 -2.56 -6.03 15.79
CA GLU A 80 -2.41 -6.95 16.94
C GLU A 80 -1.77 -8.28 16.53
N PHE A 81 -1.93 -8.67 15.27
CA PHE A 81 -1.38 -9.91 14.71
C PHE A 81 -0.04 -9.71 14.01
N ILE A 82 0.53 -8.50 13.94
CA ILE A 82 1.88 -8.29 13.40
C ILE A 82 2.91 -8.64 14.47
N PRO A 83 3.93 -9.47 14.18
CA PRO A 83 4.88 -9.87 15.20
C PRO A 83 5.83 -8.71 15.52
N ALA A 84 6.23 -8.58 16.78
CA ALA A 84 7.23 -7.58 17.17
C ALA A 84 8.57 -7.77 16.45
N ARG A 85 8.88 -9.01 16.05
CA ARG A 85 10.09 -9.37 15.27
C ARG A 85 9.72 -10.40 14.22
N PHE A 86 10.04 -10.12 12.96
CA PHE A 86 9.86 -11.07 11.86
C PHE A 86 10.99 -12.11 11.81
N SER A 87 10.63 -13.37 11.56
CA SER A 87 11.57 -14.48 11.31
C SER A 87 12.37 -14.25 10.03
N PRO A 88 13.66 -14.64 9.93
CA PRO A 88 14.42 -14.61 8.67
C PRO A 88 13.70 -15.30 7.50
N THR A 89 12.83 -16.27 7.80
CA THR A 89 12.01 -17.06 6.86
C THR A 89 10.56 -16.57 6.78
N VAL A 90 10.30 -15.30 7.07
CA VAL A 90 8.97 -14.69 6.96
C VAL A 90 8.47 -14.77 5.51
N ALA A 91 7.19 -15.10 5.33
CA ALA A 91 6.57 -15.11 4.01
C ALA A 91 6.47 -13.68 3.44
N PRO A 92 6.73 -13.45 2.14
CA PRO A 92 6.60 -12.13 1.50
C PRO A 92 5.23 -11.50 1.75
N LEU A 93 4.17 -12.29 1.67
CA LEU A 93 2.80 -11.84 1.86
C LEU A 93 2.52 -11.32 3.28
N GLU A 94 3.17 -11.91 4.30
CA GLU A 94 3.07 -11.39 5.67
C GLU A 94 3.69 -9.99 5.80
N LEU A 95 4.78 -9.72 5.08
CA LEU A 95 5.41 -8.41 5.05
C LEU A 95 4.57 -7.39 4.29
N ALA A 96 3.93 -7.80 3.18
CA ALA A 96 3.04 -6.95 2.40
C ALA A 96 1.90 -6.43 3.27
N PHE A 97 1.16 -7.34 3.92
CA PHE A 97 0.05 -6.98 4.81
C PHE A 97 0.50 -6.18 6.03
N ALA A 98 1.68 -6.46 6.59
CA ALA A 98 2.22 -5.66 7.68
C ALA A 98 2.55 -4.22 7.24
N LEU A 99 3.14 -4.06 6.05
CA LEU A 99 3.49 -2.76 5.48
C LEU A 99 2.23 -1.95 5.20
N ASP A 100 1.21 -2.54 4.57
CA ASP A 100 -0.06 -1.88 4.31
C ASP A 100 -0.79 -1.50 5.60
N THR A 101 -0.75 -2.36 6.62
CA THR A 101 -1.32 -2.05 7.94
C THR A 101 -0.60 -0.85 8.59
N PHE A 102 0.73 -0.79 8.52
CA PHE A 102 1.48 0.36 9.03
C PHE A 102 1.20 1.64 8.23
N LYS A 103 1.07 1.54 6.91
CA LYS A 103 0.69 2.64 6.01
C LYS A 103 -0.69 3.19 6.38
N ALA A 104 -1.70 2.32 6.48
CA ALA A 104 -3.07 2.68 6.82
C ALA A 104 -3.18 3.38 8.20
N LEU A 105 -2.42 2.91 9.19
CA LEU A 105 -2.37 3.50 10.53
C LEU A 105 -1.38 4.69 10.65
N ARG A 106 -0.77 5.13 9.55
CA ARG A 106 0.25 6.20 9.52
C ARG A 106 1.43 5.96 10.48
N LEU A 107 1.79 4.70 10.70
CA LEU A 107 2.92 4.29 11.54
C LEU A 107 4.24 4.30 10.74
N VAL A 108 4.58 5.46 10.17
CA VAL A 108 5.68 5.63 9.19
C VAL A 108 7.01 5.03 9.69
N LYS A 109 7.40 5.29 10.94
CA LYS A 109 8.65 4.75 11.51
C LYS A 109 8.72 3.22 11.51
N LYS A 110 7.58 2.53 11.71
CA LYS A 110 7.53 1.06 11.67
C LYS A 110 7.60 0.54 10.24
N ALA A 111 6.96 1.23 9.31
CA ALA A 111 7.03 0.93 7.88
C ALA A 111 8.47 1.10 7.35
N ASP A 112 9.13 2.23 7.67
CA ASP A 112 10.54 2.49 7.33
C ASP A 112 11.47 1.39 7.82
N ALA A 113 11.28 0.93 9.07
CA ALA A 113 12.07 -0.16 9.64
C ALA A 113 11.85 -1.50 8.91
N LEU A 114 10.70 -1.68 8.24
CA LEU A 114 10.35 -2.89 7.51
C LEU A 114 10.90 -2.88 6.06
N VAL A 115 10.97 -1.71 5.41
CA VAL A 115 11.36 -1.56 3.99
C VAL A 115 12.68 -2.28 3.63
N PRO A 116 13.81 -2.11 4.36
CA PRO A 116 15.06 -2.80 4.01
C PRO A 116 14.93 -4.32 4.03
N ARG A 117 14.01 -4.86 4.83
CA ARG A 117 13.75 -6.30 4.87
C ARG A 117 12.95 -6.76 3.65
N CYS A 118 11.92 -6.00 3.28
CA CYS A 118 11.13 -6.29 2.09
C CYS A 118 12.02 -6.30 0.84
N LEU A 119 12.85 -5.27 0.65
CA LEU A 119 13.80 -5.20 -0.46
C LEU A 119 14.78 -6.39 -0.50
N ARG A 120 15.33 -6.81 0.66
CA ARG A 120 16.19 -8.01 0.73
C ARG A 120 15.47 -9.29 0.32
N ILE A 121 14.18 -9.42 0.59
CA ILE A 121 13.39 -10.59 0.20
C ILE A 121 13.09 -10.57 -1.30
N LEU A 122 12.73 -9.40 -1.84
CA LEU A 122 12.55 -9.21 -3.29
C LEU A 122 13.80 -9.65 -4.07
N HIS A 123 14.99 -9.21 -3.65
CA HIS A 123 16.23 -9.61 -4.31
C HIS A 123 16.56 -11.11 -4.22
N ARG A 124 16.01 -11.84 -3.24
CA ARG A 124 16.32 -13.26 -3.02
C ARG A 124 15.39 -14.22 -3.74
N MET A 125 14.11 -13.89 -3.85
CA MET A 125 13.08 -14.88 -4.18
C MET A 125 12.69 -14.92 -5.67
N GLY A 126 13.28 -14.09 -6.54
CA GLY A 126 12.98 -14.08 -7.98
C GLY A 126 11.56 -13.56 -8.26
N ARG A 127 10.94 -13.98 -9.36
CA ARG A 127 9.54 -13.61 -9.68
C ARG A 127 8.60 -14.75 -9.25
N CYS A 128 7.69 -14.48 -8.32
CA CYS A 128 6.56 -15.36 -7.98
C CYS A 128 5.37 -14.52 -7.51
N ASN A 129 4.16 -15.07 -7.54
CA ASN A 129 2.93 -14.30 -7.28
C ASN A 129 2.90 -13.66 -5.86
N GLU A 130 3.48 -14.32 -4.85
CA GLU A 130 3.57 -13.75 -3.49
C GLU A 130 4.46 -12.51 -3.42
N ILE A 131 5.45 -12.43 -4.31
CA ILE A 131 6.34 -11.28 -4.44
C ILE A 131 5.62 -10.12 -5.10
N SER A 132 4.70 -10.39 -6.04
CA SER A 132 3.94 -9.34 -6.73
C SER A 132 3.14 -8.47 -5.75
N LEU A 133 2.50 -9.08 -4.74
CA LEU A 133 1.79 -8.34 -3.69
C LEU A 133 2.74 -7.52 -2.80
N LEU A 134 3.89 -8.10 -2.40
CA LEU A 134 4.89 -7.37 -1.62
C LEU A 134 5.47 -6.17 -2.40
N LEU A 135 5.71 -6.36 -3.69
CA LEU A 135 6.22 -5.35 -4.60
C LEU A 135 5.20 -4.20 -4.75
N HIS A 136 3.92 -4.54 -4.91
CA HIS A 136 2.84 -3.55 -4.95
C HIS A 136 2.72 -2.76 -3.64
N SER A 137 2.68 -3.42 -2.47
CA SER A 137 2.62 -2.74 -1.17
C SER A 137 3.85 -1.84 -0.93
N LEU A 138 5.04 -2.22 -1.41
CA LEU A 138 6.24 -1.38 -1.34
C LEU A 138 6.16 -0.15 -2.26
N ALA A 139 5.66 -0.33 -3.48
CA ALA A 139 5.47 0.75 -4.43
C ALA A 139 4.48 1.79 -3.88
N ASP A 140 3.33 1.34 -3.37
CA ASP A 140 2.37 2.17 -2.65
C ASP A 140 3.01 2.93 -1.48
N TYR A 141 3.83 2.24 -0.70
CA TYR A 141 4.55 2.86 0.41
C TYR A 141 5.45 4.00 -0.08
N PHE A 142 6.26 3.77 -1.11
CA PHE A 142 7.11 4.80 -1.69
C PHE A 142 6.32 5.96 -2.30
N ALA A 143 5.21 5.69 -2.98
CA ALA A 143 4.32 6.71 -3.50
C ALA A 143 3.75 7.59 -2.36
N SER A 144 3.37 6.97 -1.22
CA SER A 144 2.89 7.70 -0.03
C SER A 144 3.95 8.62 0.58
N GLN A 145 5.24 8.27 0.43
CA GLN A 145 6.38 9.08 0.87
C GLN A 145 6.84 10.09 -0.20
N ARG A 146 6.08 10.26 -1.30
CA ARG A 146 6.45 11.08 -2.47
C ARG A 146 7.73 10.63 -3.18
N ASN A 147 8.18 9.39 -2.94
CA ASN A 147 9.21 8.76 -3.74
C ASN A 147 8.59 8.11 -4.98
N TRP A 148 8.06 8.95 -5.88
CA TRP A 148 7.30 8.48 -7.04
C TRP A 148 8.15 7.68 -8.02
N GLU A 149 9.40 8.07 -8.26
CA GLU A 149 10.29 7.30 -9.15
C GLU A 149 10.57 5.91 -8.58
N GLY A 150 10.82 5.80 -7.27
CA GLY A 150 10.99 4.50 -6.62
C GLY A 150 9.72 3.65 -6.69
N ALA A 151 8.54 4.26 -6.55
CA ALA A 151 7.26 3.55 -6.70
C ALA A 151 7.03 3.06 -8.13
N ILE A 152 7.24 3.93 -9.12
CA ILE A 152 7.06 3.64 -10.54
C ILE A 152 7.98 2.51 -10.98
N ALA A 153 9.26 2.53 -10.59
CA ALA A 153 10.19 1.45 -10.91
C ALA A 153 9.69 0.08 -10.39
N LEU A 154 9.10 0.03 -9.19
CA LEU A 154 8.54 -1.21 -8.65
C LEU A 154 7.24 -1.64 -9.35
N TRP A 155 6.37 -0.70 -9.72
CA TRP A 155 5.17 -1.04 -10.51
C TRP A 155 5.50 -1.44 -11.95
N GLU A 156 6.55 -0.90 -12.56
CA GLU A 156 7.02 -1.32 -13.88
C GLU A 156 7.45 -2.80 -13.89
N GLU A 157 8.03 -3.29 -12.79
CA GLU A 157 8.32 -4.71 -12.61
C GLU A 157 7.04 -5.59 -12.55
N LEU A 158 5.89 -5.02 -12.20
CA LEU A 158 4.59 -5.69 -12.14
C LEU A 158 3.79 -5.68 -13.45
N ILE A 159 4.21 -4.93 -14.47
CA ILE A 159 3.43 -4.79 -15.72
C ILE A 159 3.18 -6.14 -16.40
N SER A 160 4.12 -7.09 -16.29
CA SER A 160 3.98 -8.44 -16.86
C SER A 160 3.20 -9.42 -15.97
N ASP A 161 2.71 -8.99 -14.80
CA ASP A 161 1.92 -9.83 -13.90
C ASP A 161 0.45 -9.87 -14.36
N ASP A 162 -0.10 -11.08 -14.53
CA ASP A 162 -1.48 -11.26 -15.05
C ASP A 162 -2.55 -10.70 -14.11
N VAL A 163 -2.27 -10.60 -12.80
CA VAL A 163 -3.24 -10.19 -11.79
C VAL A 163 -3.10 -8.71 -11.47
N LEU A 164 -1.87 -8.24 -11.21
CA LEU A 164 -1.60 -6.88 -10.76
C LEU A 164 -1.15 -5.93 -11.88
N GLY A 165 -0.81 -6.44 -13.07
CA GLY A 165 -0.35 -5.62 -14.20
C GLY A 165 -1.32 -4.49 -14.59
N PRO A 166 -2.64 -4.76 -14.75
CA PRO A 166 -3.61 -3.70 -15.05
C PRO A 166 -3.65 -2.61 -13.98
N GLN A 167 -3.62 -2.97 -12.70
CA GLN A 167 -3.58 -2.01 -11.60
C GLN A 167 -2.27 -1.21 -11.62
N ALA A 168 -1.14 -1.86 -11.89
CA ALA A 168 0.17 -1.21 -11.95
C ALA A 168 0.20 -0.07 -12.98
N PHE A 169 -0.43 -0.23 -14.14
CA PHE A 169 -0.54 0.86 -15.13
C PHE A 169 -1.31 2.08 -14.59
N VAL A 170 -2.42 1.85 -13.89
CA VAL A 170 -3.22 2.91 -13.28
C VAL A 170 -2.39 3.65 -12.24
N GLU A 171 -1.69 2.92 -11.37
CA GLU A 171 -0.85 3.51 -10.33
C GLU A 171 0.35 4.29 -10.88
N ILE A 172 0.99 3.78 -11.94
CA ILE A 172 2.08 4.50 -12.63
C ILE A 172 1.56 5.82 -13.20
N ALA A 173 0.41 5.80 -13.88
CA ALA A 173 -0.20 7.01 -14.43
C ALA A 173 -0.56 8.02 -13.30
N ALA A 174 -1.14 7.53 -12.21
CA ALA A 174 -1.48 8.35 -11.04
C ALA A 174 -0.24 8.97 -10.39
N ALA A 175 0.84 8.21 -10.23
CA ALA A 175 2.08 8.73 -9.66
C ALA A 175 2.78 9.74 -10.56
N ARG A 176 2.78 9.54 -11.89
CA ARG A 176 3.30 10.53 -12.85
C ARG A 176 2.49 11.83 -12.79
N ALA A 177 1.15 11.74 -12.69
CA ALA A 177 0.30 12.90 -12.51
C ALA A 177 0.59 13.62 -11.17
N ALA A 178 0.72 12.86 -10.07
CA ALA A 178 1.05 13.41 -8.75
C ALA A 178 2.42 14.13 -8.74
N GLN A 179 3.43 13.53 -9.38
CA GLN A 179 4.76 14.12 -9.55
C GLN A 179 4.68 15.43 -10.34
N ALA A 180 3.97 15.45 -11.48
CA ALA A 180 3.82 16.64 -12.30
C ALA A 180 3.14 17.78 -11.52
N ARG A 181 2.05 17.48 -10.78
CA ARG A 181 1.38 18.47 -9.91
C ARG A 181 2.30 19.02 -8.84
N HIS A 182 3.11 18.16 -8.21
CA HIS A 182 4.07 18.61 -7.21
C HIS A 182 5.11 19.55 -7.81
N THR A 183 5.71 19.19 -8.94
CA THR A 183 6.70 20.03 -9.65
C THR A 183 6.13 21.39 -10.01
N VAL A 184 4.89 21.43 -10.53
CA VAL A 184 4.21 22.69 -10.85
C VAL A 184 4.01 23.55 -9.61
N LYS A 185 3.58 22.95 -8.49
CA LYS A 185 3.39 23.66 -7.22
C LYS A 185 4.70 24.24 -6.69
N GLU A 186 5.78 23.45 -6.67
CA GLU A 186 7.09 23.92 -6.22
C GLU A 186 7.66 25.01 -7.14
N GLY A 187 7.47 24.87 -8.46
CA GLY A 187 7.86 25.89 -9.43
C GLY A 187 7.17 27.24 -9.19
N LEU A 188 5.85 27.22 -8.99
CA LEU A 188 5.08 28.43 -8.65
C LEU A 188 5.51 29.04 -7.31
N ASN A 189 5.79 28.21 -6.30
CA ASN A 189 6.33 28.67 -5.02
C ASN A 189 7.70 29.34 -5.21
N HIS A 190 8.59 28.76 -6.02
CA HIS A 190 9.91 29.28 -6.29
C HIS A 190 9.86 30.63 -7.02
N ILE A 191 9.00 30.78 -8.03
CA ILE A 191 8.77 32.06 -8.72
C ILE A 191 8.35 33.14 -7.72
N ASN A 192 7.45 32.81 -6.79
CA ASN A 192 7.02 33.74 -5.75
C ASN A 192 8.14 34.15 -4.79
N LEU A 193 9.05 33.24 -4.45
CA LEU A 193 10.24 33.56 -3.65
C LEU A 193 11.20 34.48 -4.41
N LEU A 194 11.46 34.19 -5.70
CA LEU A 194 12.31 35.02 -6.55
C LEU A 194 11.74 36.44 -6.72
N ARG A 195 10.42 36.58 -6.86
CA ARG A 195 9.77 37.90 -6.91
C ARG A 195 9.92 38.70 -5.62
N LYS A 196 9.93 38.04 -4.45
CA LYS A 196 10.16 38.71 -3.17
C LYS A 196 11.60 39.18 -3.07
N ALA A 197 12.56 38.30 -3.36
CA ALA A 197 13.99 38.65 -3.33
C ALA A 197 14.34 39.79 -4.30
N ALA A 198 13.77 39.79 -5.50
CA ALA A 198 14.01 40.84 -6.50
C ALA A 198 13.42 42.22 -6.14
N LYS A 199 12.55 42.31 -5.12
CA LYS A 199 12.10 43.61 -4.57
C LYS A 199 13.09 44.19 -3.58
N ASP A 200 13.86 43.32 -2.92
CA ASP A 200 14.80 43.69 -1.86
C ASP A 200 16.21 43.96 -2.42
N ASP A 201 16.55 43.35 -3.55
CA ASP A 201 17.85 43.52 -4.21
C ASP A 201 17.73 44.47 -5.42
N LEU A 202 18.45 45.60 -5.36
CA LEU A 202 18.63 46.58 -6.44
C LEU A 202 19.41 45.92 -7.59
N ALA A 203 18.74 45.09 -8.39
CA ALA A 203 19.39 44.22 -9.36
C ALA A 203 20.14 45.01 -10.44
N ILE A 204 21.41 44.63 -10.62
CA ILE A 204 22.39 45.09 -11.61
C ILE A 204 22.03 44.62 -13.05
N THR A 205 20.97 43.82 -13.20
CA THR A 205 20.40 43.41 -14.49
C THR A 205 19.38 44.42 -15.00
N LEU A 206 19.33 44.64 -16.32
CA LEU A 206 18.39 45.58 -16.95
C LEU A 206 16.96 45.38 -16.41
N PRO A 207 16.41 46.37 -15.68
CA PRO A 207 15.12 46.24 -15.02
C PRO A 207 14.03 45.96 -16.07
N GLY A 208 13.28 44.87 -15.89
CA GLY A 208 12.20 44.44 -16.78
C GLY A 208 12.36 43.01 -17.32
N ASN A 209 13.57 42.62 -17.74
CA ASN A 209 13.78 41.30 -18.36
C ASN A 209 13.57 40.15 -17.39
N PHE A 210 14.03 40.30 -16.14
CA PHE A 210 13.85 39.26 -15.12
C PHE A 210 12.37 39.07 -14.75
N LYS A 211 11.64 40.16 -14.58
CA LYS A 211 10.20 40.11 -14.29
C LYS A 211 9.43 39.42 -15.41
N ALA A 212 9.66 39.83 -16.67
CA ALA A 212 9.00 39.23 -17.82
C ALA A 212 9.22 37.72 -17.91
N ARG A 213 10.45 37.24 -17.67
CA ARG A 213 10.78 35.80 -17.64
C ARG A 213 10.05 35.05 -16.53
N LEU A 214 9.89 35.66 -15.35
CA LEU A 214 9.14 35.04 -14.25
C LEU A 214 7.64 34.98 -14.55
N ASP A 215 7.09 36.03 -15.15
CA ASP A 215 5.67 36.11 -15.54
C ASP A 215 5.34 35.08 -16.63
N GLU A 216 6.24 34.89 -17.62
CA GLU A 216 6.13 33.87 -18.66
C GLU A 216 6.15 32.45 -18.06
N ALA A 217 7.15 32.13 -17.23
CA ALA A 217 7.25 30.82 -16.58
C ALA A 217 6.06 30.51 -15.67
N GLU A 218 5.53 31.50 -14.95
CA GLU A 218 4.33 31.33 -14.14
C GLU A 218 3.12 30.99 -15.01
N MET A 219 2.93 31.71 -16.12
CA MET A 219 1.82 31.46 -17.05
C MET A 219 1.88 30.04 -17.62
N GLU A 220 3.04 29.57 -18.06
CA GLU A 220 3.24 28.19 -18.53
C GLU A 220 2.88 27.16 -17.45
N LEU A 221 3.38 27.35 -16.22
CA LEU A 221 3.07 26.46 -15.09
C LEU A 221 1.57 26.44 -14.75
N LEU A 222 0.88 27.59 -14.85
CA LEU A 222 -0.56 27.68 -14.64
C LEU A 222 -1.35 26.95 -15.72
N VAL A 223 -0.91 27.01 -16.99
CA VAL A 223 -1.51 26.22 -18.08
C VAL A 223 -1.34 24.72 -17.81
N ILE A 224 -0.14 24.27 -17.44
CA ILE A 224 0.11 22.86 -17.10
C ILE A 224 -0.77 22.43 -15.91
N LYS A 225 -0.88 23.27 -14.87
CA LYS A 225 -1.76 23.01 -13.72
C LYS A 225 -3.21 22.80 -14.14
N ALA A 226 -3.74 23.66 -15.01
CA ALA A 226 -5.11 23.57 -15.49
C ALA A 226 -5.35 22.27 -16.27
N SER A 227 -4.42 21.91 -17.17
CA SER A 227 -4.47 20.66 -17.92
C SER A 227 -4.41 19.43 -17.02
N LEU A 228 -3.55 19.43 -16.00
CA LEU A 228 -3.47 18.34 -15.02
C LEU A 228 -4.78 18.19 -14.23
N ASN A 229 -5.41 19.29 -13.84
CA ASN A 229 -6.69 19.28 -13.11
C ASN A 229 -7.86 18.83 -13.99
N GLN A 230 -7.80 19.08 -15.30
CA GLN A 230 -8.80 18.61 -16.26
C GLN A 230 -8.69 17.11 -16.51
N CYS A 231 -7.48 16.60 -16.71
CA CYS A 231 -7.24 15.18 -16.99
C CYS A 231 -7.36 14.31 -15.74
N PHE A 232 -6.95 14.85 -14.60
CA PHE A 232 -7.00 14.19 -13.31
C PHE A 232 -7.65 15.18 -12.33
N PRO A 233 -8.96 15.07 -12.03
CA PRO A 233 -9.55 15.87 -10.97
C PRO A 233 -8.98 15.45 -9.59
N GLU A 234 -9.02 16.34 -8.60
CA GLU A 234 -8.78 15.96 -7.20
C GLU A 234 -10.06 15.34 -6.64
N GLU A 235 -9.94 14.16 -6.02
CA GLU A 235 -11.04 13.48 -5.30
C GLU A 235 -11.36 14.17 -3.96
#